data_AF-A0A2N6A0X1-F1
#
_entry.id   AF-A0A2N6A0X1-F1
#
_cell.length_a   1.000
_cell.length_b   1.000
_cell.length_c   1.000
_cell.angle_alpha   90.00
_cell.angle_beta   90.00
_cell.angle_gamma   90.00
#
_symmetry.space_group_name_H-M   'P 1'
#
loop_
_entity.id
_entity.type
_entity.pdbx_description
1 polymer ?
#
loop_
_entity_poly.entity_id
_entity_poly.type
_entity_poly.pdbx_seq_one_letter_code
_entity_poly.pdbx_strand_id
1 'polypeptide(L)'
;MEKPENQPIKANPDNAEETGARLNIFQKRDPFDDFMEHIDQEAERRAPTEIEIEAMDRNLIQLGQIFENTNNNWHIDGALNISILKGEYIGIHKDVDISLEAAELADTDQHIEEMGYGFFLSYPEDDSDRSKGHVMQRINFASGEQIEEGKHLMLAAIDEGGNILEGQSLNFVDVHVIERNAEGKPIGSTGVELPEEWFVGQERDFKGQEIKISHPAKVAYYKLHSERSYDKTDLEALAKTGTLSIEDVEEIAQIFEQEFSNRQNQFEAVIKDLLQKTKPGMSVEEVFNVLTQHPVIAEKIKYIESSIRAFAQAIADSEEMSPANIMEQALAIFKVQESFDSKRAEIDAIRKMIIDQVKLEKLRGNIEQ
;
A
#
# COMPACT_ATOMS: atom_id res chain seq x y z
N MET A 1 9.66 -18.17 -39.55
CA MET A 1 8.39 -17.56 -39.14
C MET A 1 8.77 -16.46 -38.17
N GLU A 2 8.78 -15.23 -38.65
CA GLU A 2 9.07 -14.03 -37.86
C GLU A 2 7.94 -13.85 -36.84
N LYS A 3 8.29 -13.64 -35.57
CA LYS A 3 7.35 -13.25 -34.52
C LYS A 3 7.04 -11.76 -34.73
N PRO A 4 5.78 -11.31 -34.58
CA PRO A 4 5.47 -9.89 -34.68
C PRO A 4 6.11 -9.17 -33.48
N GLU A 5 6.91 -8.14 -33.75
CA GLU A 5 7.26 -7.11 -32.79
C GLU A 5 5.98 -6.33 -32.46
N ASN A 6 5.35 -6.65 -31.32
CA ASN A 6 4.32 -5.82 -30.72
C ASN A 6 5.02 -4.65 -30.01
N GLN A 7 5.29 -3.57 -30.76
CA GLN A 7 5.51 -2.26 -30.15
C GLN A 7 4.16 -1.57 -29.95
N PRO A 8 3.94 -0.86 -28.84
CA PRO A 8 2.79 0.04 -28.69
C PRO A 8 2.78 1.01 -29.88
N ILE A 9 1.64 1.11 -30.56
CA ILE A 9 1.49 2.07 -31.65
C ILE A 9 1.46 3.46 -31.00
N LYS A 10 2.40 4.33 -31.38
CA LYS A 10 2.43 5.73 -30.92
C LYS A 10 1.09 6.39 -31.24
N ALA A 11 0.40 6.88 -30.21
CA ALA A 11 -0.77 7.71 -30.40
C ALA A 11 -0.38 8.98 -31.17
N ASN A 12 -1.16 9.34 -32.20
CA ASN A 12 -0.93 10.55 -32.98
C ASN A 12 -1.61 11.75 -32.29
N PRO A 13 -0.86 12.73 -31.75
CA PRO A 13 -1.42 13.82 -30.95
C PRO A 13 -2.31 14.79 -31.75
N ASP A 14 -2.24 14.77 -33.09
CA ASP A 14 -2.98 15.71 -33.96
C ASP A 14 -4.49 15.42 -34.07
N ASN A 15 -5.03 14.41 -33.35
CA ASN A 15 -6.46 14.11 -33.30
C ASN A 15 -7.13 14.52 -31.96
N ALA A 16 -6.41 15.20 -31.06
CA ALA A 16 -6.90 15.52 -29.71
C ALA A 16 -8.03 16.58 -29.66
N GLU A 17 -8.33 17.31 -30.75
CA GLU A 17 -9.34 18.37 -30.74
C GLU A 17 -10.77 17.96 -31.16
N GLU A 18 -11.02 16.71 -31.59
CA GLU A 18 -12.37 16.27 -31.97
C GLU A 18 -12.72 14.86 -31.46
N THR A 19 -12.93 14.67 -30.16
CA THR A 19 -13.77 13.55 -29.67
C THR A 19 -14.43 13.86 -28.32
N GLY A 20 -15.55 14.57 -28.36
CA GLY A 20 -16.53 14.62 -27.26
C GLY A 20 -17.29 13.30 -27.02
N ALA A 21 -16.63 12.14 -27.17
CA ALA A 21 -17.21 10.83 -26.93
C ALA A 21 -16.13 9.76 -26.66
N ARG A 22 -15.47 9.79 -25.50
CA ARG A 22 -14.70 8.65 -24.98
C ARG A 22 -15.68 7.55 -24.51
N LEU A 23 -16.22 6.79 -25.47
CA LEU A 23 -17.20 5.72 -25.26
C LEU A 23 -16.48 4.41 -24.88
N ASN A 24 -16.07 4.30 -23.61
CA ASN A 24 -16.04 3.07 -22.79
C ASN A 24 -15.34 3.38 -21.46
N ILE A 25 -15.98 4.24 -20.66
CA ILE A 25 -15.46 4.67 -19.35
C ILE A 25 -15.29 3.46 -18.41
N PHE A 26 -16.08 2.39 -18.57
CA PHE A 26 -16.07 1.23 -17.68
C PHE A 26 -15.79 -0.07 -18.45
N GLN A 27 -14.84 -0.86 -17.96
CA GLN A 27 -14.46 -2.14 -18.54
C GLN A 27 -14.49 -3.22 -17.45
N LYS A 28 -15.28 -4.28 -17.67
CA LYS A 28 -15.37 -5.41 -16.74
C LYS A 28 -14.21 -6.36 -16.95
N ARG A 29 -13.73 -6.96 -15.87
CA ARG A 29 -12.64 -7.95 -15.87
C ARG A 29 -12.95 -9.12 -14.96
N ASP A 30 -12.34 -10.24 -15.28
CA ASP A 30 -12.25 -11.37 -14.36
C ASP A 30 -11.50 -10.95 -13.07
N PRO A 31 -11.73 -11.66 -11.96
CA PRO A 31 -10.97 -11.44 -10.72
C PRO A 31 -9.47 -11.56 -10.95
N PHE A 32 -8.70 -10.75 -10.22
CA PHE A 32 -7.25 -10.93 -10.19
C PHE A 32 -6.89 -12.27 -9.53
N ASP A 33 -5.82 -12.91 -10.01
CA ASP A 33 -5.33 -14.18 -9.47
C ASP A 33 -5.07 -14.11 -7.95
N ASP A 34 -5.37 -15.18 -7.22
CA ASP A 34 -5.07 -15.23 -5.79
C ASP A 34 -3.56 -15.45 -5.57
N PHE A 35 -2.88 -14.41 -5.08
CA PHE A 35 -1.43 -14.48 -4.84
C PHE A 35 -1.07 -15.51 -3.75
N MET A 36 -2.01 -15.89 -2.90
CA MET A 36 -1.77 -16.89 -1.85
C MET A 36 -1.42 -18.25 -2.42
N GLU A 37 -1.77 -18.55 -3.67
CA GLU A 37 -1.31 -19.77 -4.36
C GLU A 37 0.21 -19.80 -4.62
N HIS A 38 0.89 -18.67 -4.47
CA HIS A 38 2.33 -18.53 -4.63
C HIS A 38 3.09 -18.40 -3.32
N ILE A 39 2.39 -18.52 -2.19
CA ILE A 39 2.96 -18.48 -0.85
C ILE A 39 2.89 -19.88 -0.25
N ASP A 40 4.02 -20.37 0.23
CA ASP A 40 4.08 -21.69 0.85
C ASP A 40 3.64 -21.69 2.33
N GLN A 41 3.72 -22.85 2.97
CA GLN A 41 3.32 -23.02 4.37
C GLN A 41 4.23 -22.29 5.36
N GLU A 42 5.44 -21.91 4.93
CA GLU A 42 6.41 -21.14 5.71
C GLU A 42 6.29 -19.64 5.44
N ALA A 43 5.27 -19.23 4.67
CA ALA A 43 5.04 -17.88 4.19
C ALA A 43 6.17 -17.34 3.30
N GLU A 44 6.90 -18.22 2.62
CA GLU A 44 7.87 -17.85 1.60
C GLU A 44 7.21 -17.76 0.23
N ARG A 45 7.71 -16.84 -0.59
CA ARG A 45 7.33 -16.74 -2.00
C ARG A 45 7.93 -17.89 -2.77
N ARG A 46 7.14 -18.52 -3.64
CA ARG A 46 7.66 -19.47 -4.62
C ARG A 46 8.72 -18.80 -5.49
N ALA A 47 9.83 -19.50 -5.72
CA ALA A 47 10.84 -19.07 -6.69
C ALA A 47 10.24 -18.93 -8.10
N PRO A 48 10.54 -17.85 -8.83
CA PRO A 48 10.07 -17.68 -10.19
C PRO A 48 10.78 -18.65 -11.15
N THR A 49 10.08 -19.09 -12.18
CA THR A 49 10.64 -19.82 -13.32
C THR A 49 11.41 -18.87 -14.25
N GLU A 50 12.23 -19.41 -15.15
CA GLU A 50 12.97 -18.59 -16.13
C GLU A 50 12.03 -17.71 -16.99
N ILE A 51 10.89 -18.25 -17.41
CA ILE A 51 9.90 -17.52 -18.20
C ILE A 51 9.28 -16.36 -17.41
N GLU A 52 9.03 -16.57 -16.12
CA GLU A 52 8.51 -15.54 -15.21
C GLU A 52 9.55 -14.46 -14.92
N ILE A 53 10.82 -14.84 -14.74
CA ILE A 53 11.94 -13.89 -14.63
C ILE A 53 12.00 -13.00 -15.87
N GLU A 54 11.98 -13.61 -17.07
CA GLU A 54 12.00 -12.83 -18.32
C GLU A 54 10.79 -11.90 -18.45
N ALA A 55 9.61 -12.31 -17.96
CA ALA A 55 8.42 -11.47 -17.97
C ALA A 55 8.53 -10.30 -17.01
N MET A 56 8.98 -10.52 -15.77
CA MET A 56 9.21 -9.45 -14.79
C MET A 56 10.30 -8.48 -15.26
N ASP A 57 11.37 -8.99 -15.87
CA ASP A 57 12.43 -8.15 -16.44
C ASP A 57 11.90 -7.24 -17.55
N ARG A 58 11.09 -7.79 -18.48
CA ARG A 58 10.45 -7.00 -19.54
C ARG A 58 9.54 -5.91 -18.96
N ASN A 59 8.76 -6.23 -17.93
CA ASN A 59 7.90 -5.26 -17.26
C ASN A 59 8.71 -4.12 -16.63
N LEU A 60 9.80 -4.43 -15.93
CA LEU A 60 10.66 -3.41 -15.31
C LEU A 60 11.38 -2.52 -16.33
N ILE A 61 11.87 -3.10 -17.42
CA ILE A 61 12.49 -2.35 -18.51
C ILE A 61 11.45 -1.42 -19.15
N GLN A 62 10.25 -1.94 -19.45
CA GLN A 62 9.18 -1.15 -20.05
C GLN A 62 8.69 -0.04 -19.13
N LEU A 63 8.62 -0.29 -17.81
CA LEU A 63 8.27 0.74 -16.84
C LEU A 63 9.26 1.90 -16.89
N GLY A 64 10.58 1.61 -16.91
CA GLY A 64 11.60 2.66 -17.06
C GLY A 64 11.45 3.45 -18.36
N GLN A 65 11.08 2.80 -19.45
CA GLN A 65 10.83 3.45 -20.75
C GLN A 65 9.60 4.37 -20.72
N ILE A 66 8.51 3.94 -20.06
CA ILE A 66 7.26 4.73 -19.95
C ILE A 66 7.46 6.03 -19.21
N PHE A 67 8.40 6.08 -18.26
CA PHE A 67 8.69 7.29 -17.49
C PHE A 67 9.99 7.98 -17.92
N GLU A 68 10.59 7.54 -19.02
CA GLU A 68 11.82 8.13 -19.54
C GLU A 68 11.59 9.59 -19.93
N ASN A 69 12.51 10.48 -19.55
CA ASN A 69 12.41 11.93 -19.77
C ASN A 69 11.28 12.64 -19.01
N THR A 70 10.66 11.98 -18.03
CA THR A 70 9.78 12.67 -17.07
C THR A 70 10.61 13.29 -15.94
N ASN A 71 10.19 14.47 -15.46
CA ASN A 71 10.71 15.04 -14.21
C ASN A 71 9.91 14.59 -12.99
N ASN A 72 8.95 13.68 -13.18
CA ASN A 72 8.02 13.26 -12.15
C ASN A 72 8.74 12.36 -11.14
N ASN A 73 8.32 12.48 -9.89
CA ASN A 73 8.76 11.68 -8.77
C ASN A 73 7.98 10.36 -8.72
N TRP A 74 8.26 9.51 -9.71
CA TRP A 74 7.80 8.11 -9.72
C TRP A 74 8.87 7.21 -9.12
N HIS A 75 8.46 6.11 -8.48
CA HIS A 75 9.40 5.09 -8.04
C HIS A 75 8.72 3.76 -7.72
N ILE A 76 9.41 2.64 -7.94
CA ILE A 76 8.95 1.29 -7.62
C ILE A 76 8.87 1.11 -6.11
N ASP A 77 7.78 0.54 -5.61
CA ASP A 77 7.59 0.18 -4.19
C ASP A 77 7.32 -1.32 -4.05
N GLY A 78 6.80 -1.74 -2.89
CA GLY A 78 6.37 -3.10 -2.64
C GLY A 78 7.53 -4.11 -2.61
N ALA A 79 7.21 -5.36 -2.92
CA ALA A 79 8.19 -6.45 -2.85
C ALA A 79 9.19 -6.44 -4.01
N LEU A 80 8.82 -5.85 -5.15
CA LEU A 80 9.68 -5.75 -6.32
C LEU A 80 10.87 -4.82 -6.05
N ASN A 81 10.68 -3.76 -5.27
CA ASN A 81 11.75 -2.90 -4.77
C ASN A 81 12.83 -3.72 -4.03
N ILE A 82 12.43 -4.61 -3.14
CA ILE A 82 13.34 -5.49 -2.38
C ILE A 82 14.17 -6.37 -3.32
N SER A 83 13.55 -6.89 -4.37
CA SER A 83 14.25 -7.72 -5.37
C SER A 83 15.32 -6.92 -6.12
N ILE A 84 15.02 -5.67 -6.48
CA ILE A 84 15.97 -4.77 -7.15
C ILE A 84 17.13 -4.44 -6.21
N LEU A 85 16.86 -4.09 -4.94
CA LEU A 85 17.88 -3.81 -3.92
C LEU A 85 18.79 -5.02 -3.68
N LYS A 86 18.23 -6.22 -3.67
CA LYS A 86 18.97 -7.47 -3.48
C LYS A 86 19.80 -7.87 -4.72
N GLY A 87 19.40 -7.40 -5.90
CA GLY A 87 19.99 -7.81 -7.19
C GLY A 87 19.47 -9.14 -7.72
N GLU A 88 18.48 -9.74 -7.06
CA GLU A 88 17.79 -10.96 -7.49
C GLU A 88 16.35 -10.99 -6.97
N TYR A 89 15.46 -11.68 -7.69
CA TYR A 89 14.06 -11.83 -7.28
C TYR A 89 13.96 -12.62 -5.97
N ILE A 90 13.29 -12.03 -4.96
CA ILE A 90 12.99 -12.70 -3.69
C ILE A 90 11.88 -13.75 -3.82
N GLY A 91 11.27 -13.85 -5.00
CA GLY A 91 10.18 -14.75 -5.33
C GLY A 91 9.44 -14.26 -6.57
N ILE A 92 8.36 -14.94 -6.94
CA ILE A 92 7.41 -14.44 -7.94
C ILE A 92 6.70 -13.17 -7.41
N HIS A 93 6.48 -12.21 -8.30
CA HIS A 93 5.70 -11.00 -8.06
C HIS A 93 4.46 -11.03 -8.97
N LYS A 94 3.28 -10.78 -8.40
CA LYS A 94 2.00 -10.80 -9.14
C LYS A 94 1.82 -9.52 -9.96
N ASP A 95 2.27 -8.42 -9.40
CA ASP A 95 2.04 -7.06 -9.87
C ASP A 95 3.33 -6.25 -9.73
N VAL A 96 3.27 -5.05 -10.30
CA VAL A 96 4.28 -4.01 -10.14
C VAL A 96 3.61 -2.91 -9.31
N ASP A 97 4.24 -2.52 -8.21
CA ASP A 97 3.80 -1.40 -7.38
C ASP A 97 4.66 -0.17 -7.71
N ILE A 98 4.04 0.97 -7.96
CA ILE A 98 4.73 2.26 -8.06
C ILE A 98 4.13 3.28 -7.11
N SER A 99 4.89 4.31 -6.76
CA SER A 99 4.37 5.53 -6.15
C SER A 99 4.47 6.72 -7.09
N LEU A 100 3.54 7.67 -6.98
CA LEU A 100 3.53 8.94 -7.71
C LEU A 100 3.03 10.08 -6.81
N GLU A 101 3.51 11.30 -7.05
CA GLU A 101 2.99 12.50 -6.39
C GLU A 101 1.59 12.86 -6.88
N ALA A 102 0.68 13.18 -5.95
CA ALA A 102 -0.68 13.61 -6.30
C ALA A 102 -0.69 14.83 -7.23
N ALA A 103 0.24 15.77 -7.01
CA ALA A 103 0.36 16.99 -7.80
C ALA A 103 0.86 16.76 -9.23
N GLU A 104 1.45 15.59 -9.51
CA GLU A 104 2.05 15.26 -10.82
C GLU A 104 1.16 14.31 -11.63
N LEU A 105 0.01 13.89 -11.11
CA LEU A 105 -0.87 12.90 -11.77
C LEU A 105 -1.37 13.37 -13.13
N ALA A 106 -1.71 14.66 -13.30
CA ALA A 106 -2.19 15.19 -14.57
C ALA A 106 -1.10 15.16 -15.66
N ASP A 107 0.11 15.63 -15.33
CA ASP A 107 1.25 15.63 -16.26
C ASP A 107 1.70 14.18 -16.55
N THR A 108 1.65 13.31 -15.55
CA THR A 108 1.93 11.89 -15.71
C THR A 108 0.92 11.23 -16.65
N ASP A 109 -0.38 11.44 -16.45
CA ASP A 109 -1.46 10.85 -17.25
C ASP A 109 -1.32 11.19 -18.74
N GLN A 110 -1.02 12.45 -19.05
CA GLN A 110 -0.74 12.87 -20.43
C GLN A 110 0.47 12.12 -21.01
N HIS A 111 1.58 12.07 -20.26
CA HIS A 111 2.81 11.44 -20.73
C HIS A 111 2.62 9.94 -21.00
N ILE A 112 2.02 9.20 -20.07
CA ILE A 112 1.80 7.77 -20.22
C ILE A 112 0.80 7.47 -21.36
N GLU A 113 -0.16 8.36 -21.64
CA GLU A 113 -1.08 8.25 -22.78
C GLU A 113 -0.32 8.28 -24.11
N GLU A 114 0.68 9.17 -24.25
CA GLU A 114 1.57 9.21 -25.42
C GLU A 114 2.40 7.93 -25.58
N MET A 115 2.67 7.23 -24.47
CA MET A 115 3.38 5.96 -24.41
C MET A 115 2.46 4.73 -24.60
N GLY A 116 1.16 4.93 -24.82
CA GLY A 116 0.18 3.86 -25.03
C GLY A 116 -0.35 3.23 -23.73
N TYR A 117 -0.36 4.00 -22.64
CA TYR A 117 -0.86 3.60 -21.32
C TYR A 117 -1.91 4.56 -20.78
N GLY A 118 -2.57 4.20 -19.69
CA GLY A 118 -3.31 5.19 -18.93
C GLY A 118 -3.85 4.68 -17.62
N PHE A 119 -4.40 5.63 -16.86
CA PHE A 119 -4.89 5.36 -15.51
C PHE A 119 -6.34 4.89 -15.48
N PHE A 120 -6.60 3.99 -14.53
CA PHE A 120 -7.92 3.43 -14.27
C PHE A 120 -8.16 3.33 -12.76
N LEU A 121 -9.39 3.62 -12.33
CA LEU A 121 -9.87 3.27 -11.00
C LEU A 121 -10.42 1.85 -11.02
N SER A 122 -9.85 0.98 -10.18
CA SER A 122 -10.25 -0.41 -10.00
C SER A 122 -11.07 -0.57 -8.73
N TYR A 123 -12.20 -1.26 -8.85
CA TYR A 123 -13.07 -1.61 -7.72
C TYR A 123 -13.83 -2.91 -8.02
N PRO A 124 -14.22 -3.68 -6.99
CA PRO A 124 -14.97 -4.92 -7.21
C PRO A 124 -16.33 -4.62 -7.86
N GLU A 125 -16.81 -5.51 -8.72
CA GLU A 125 -18.17 -5.39 -9.28
C GLU A 125 -19.24 -5.49 -8.17
N ASP A 126 -18.95 -6.27 -7.13
CA ASP A 126 -19.81 -6.51 -5.98
C ASP A 126 -18.95 -6.54 -4.70
N ASP A 127 -19.11 -5.54 -3.83
CA ASP A 127 -18.38 -5.46 -2.54
C ASP A 127 -18.65 -6.66 -1.62
N SER A 128 -19.76 -7.38 -1.82
CA SER A 128 -20.11 -8.57 -1.05
C SER A 128 -19.54 -9.86 -1.63
N ASP A 129 -19.08 -9.85 -2.89
CA ASP A 129 -18.56 -11.03 -3.58
C ASP A 129 -17.46 -10.65 -4.58
N ARG A 130 -16.22 -10.62 -4.08
CA ARG A 130 -15.01 -10.31 -4.87
C ARG A 130 -14.69 -11.34 -5.95
N SER A 131 -15.38 -12.48 -5.97
CA SER A 131 -15.21 -13.48 -7.04
C SER A 131 -15.93 -13.10 -8.34
N LYS A 132 -16.78 -12.06 -8.32
CA LYS A 132 -17.54 -11.60 -9.50
C LYS A 132 -16.76 -10.70 -10.45
N GLY A 133 -15.50 -10.41 -10.15
CA GLY A 133 -14.61 -9.62 -11.00
C GLY A 133 -14.49 -8.17 -10.58
N HIS A 134 -13.81 -7.40 -11.42
CA HIS A 134 -13.49 -5.99 -11.19
C HIS A 134 -14.02 -5.10 -12.30
N VAL A 135 -14.32 -3.85 -11.96
CA VAL A 135 -14.58 -2.79 -12.91
C VAL A 135 -13.37 -1.88 -12.98
N MET A 136 -12.87 -1.64 -14.19
CA MET A 136 -11.86 -0.65 -14.48
C MET A 136 -12.54 0.57 -15.07
N GLN A 137 -12.49 1.68 -14.34
CA GLN A 137 -13.02 2.97 -14.79
C GLN A 137 -11.87 3.84 -15.30
N ARG A 138 -11.86 4.21 -16.58
CA ARG A 138 -10.86 5.17 -17.10
C ARG A 138 -10.98 6.48 -16.33
N ILE A 139 -9.85 7.02 -15.88
CA ILE A 139 -9.77 8.36 -15.29
C ILE A 139 -8.91 9.27 -16.18
N ASN A 140 -9.23 10.56 -16.16
CA ASN A 140 -8.48 11.61 -16.83
C ASN A 140 -8.20 12.75 -15.84
N PHE A 141 -6.97 12.79 -15.33
CA PHE A 141 -6.57 13.81 -14.36
C PHE A 141 -6.44 15.21 -14.97
N ALA A 142 -6.13 15.32 -16.27
CA ALA A 142 -6.10 16.61 -16.97
C ALA A 142 -7.49 17.28 -17.03
N SER A 143 -8.57 16.49 -16.91
CA SER A 143 -9.95 16.99 -16.83
C SER A 143 -10.42 17.36 -15.40
N GLY A 144 -9.55 17.19 -14.40
CA GLY A 144 -9.84 17.49 -13.00
C GLY A 144 -10.53 16.36 -12.23
N GLU A 145 -10.62 15.16 -12.81
CA GLU A 145 -11.13 13.98 -12.11
C GLU A 145 -10.24 13.62 -10.90
N GLN A 146 -10.84 13.00 -9.90
CA GLN A 146 -10.20 12.68 -8.63
C GLN A 146 -10.35 11.18 -8.35
N ILE A 147 -9.42 10.65 -7.56
CA ILE A 147 -9.51 9.27 -7.07
C ILE A 147 -10.63 9.23 -6.04
N GLU A 148 -11.61 8.36 -6.27
CA GLU A 148 -12.72 8.17 -5.32
C GLU A 148 -12.29 7.23 -4.18
N GLU A 149 -12.80 7.51 -2.97
CA GLU A 149 -12.53 6.69 -1.79
C GLU A 149 -12.88 5.21 -2.03
N GLY A 150 -11.97 4.31 -1.63
CA GLY A 150 -12.15 2.87 -1.79
C GLY A 150 -11.86 2.32 -3.19
N LYS A 151 -11.44 3.16 -4.14
CA LYS A 151 -10.98 2.71 -5.47
C LYS A 151 -9.46 2.75 -5.57
N HIS A 152 -8.89 1.75 -6.23
CA HIS A 152 -7.45 1.63 -6.44
C HIS A 152 -7.04 2.24 -7.78
N LEU A 153 -5.99 3.07 -7.81
CA LEU A 153 -5.46 3.61 -9.06
C LEU A 153 -4.54 2.57 -9.70
N MET A 154 -4.78 2.24 -10.96
CA MET A 154 -4.01 1.28 -11.72
C MET A 154 -3.55 1.84 -13.07
N LEU A 155 -2.37 1.43 -13.52
CA LEU A 155 -1.88 1.67 -14.88
C LEU A 155 -2.16 0.45 -15.76
N ALA A 156 -2.62 0.67 -16.99
CA ALA A 156 -2.75 -0.39 -18.00
C ALA A 156 -2.44 0.13 -19.40
N ALA A 157 -1.98 -0.76 -20.28
CA ALA A 157 -1.79 -0.47 -21.70
C ALA A 157 -3.14 -0.23 -22.38
N ILE A 158 -3.17 0.68 -23.35
CA ILE A 158 -4.39 1.10 -24.04
C ILE A 158 -4.28 1.07 -25.57
N ASP A 159 -5.45 0.92 -26.22
CA ASP A 159 -5.59 1.10 -27.66
C ASP A 159 -5.80 2.57 -28.05
N GLU A 160 -5.92 2.85 -29.35
CA GLU A 160 -6.20 4.19 -29.89
C GLU A 160 -7.53 4.79 -29.37
N GLY A 161 -8.43 3.97 -28.86
CA GLY A 161 -9.70 4.38 -28.26
C GLY A 161 -9.65 4.54 -26.74
N GLY A 162 -8.49 4.32 -26.10
CA GLY A 162 -8.33 4.39 -24.65
C GLY A 162 -8.82 3.15 -23.89
N ASN A 163 -9.17 2.06 -24.58
CA ASN A 163 -9.58 0.80 -23.95
C ASN A 163 -8.36 -0.02 -23.55
N ILE A 164 -8.50 -0.85 -22.52
CA ILE A 164 -7.41 -1.70 -22.03
C ILE A 164 -7.06 -2.76 -23.09
N LEU A 165 -5.77 -2.88 -23.41
CA LEU A 165 -5.24 -3.93 -24.27
C LEU A 165 -4.85 -5.16 -23.44
N GLU A 166 -5.63 -6.23 -23.55
CA GLU A 166 -5.32 -7.50 -22.88
C GLU A 166 -4.00 -8.11 -23.37
N GLY A 167 -3.30 -8.80 -22.45
CA GLY A 167 -2.10 -9.57 -22.77
C GLY A 167 -0.86 -8.75 -23.12
N GLN A 168 -0.89 -7.42 -22.96
CA GLN A 168 0.28 -6.57 -23.02
C GLN A 168 1.12 -6.69 -21.74
N SER A 169 2.42 -6.45 -21.87
CA SER A 169 3.31 -6.31 -20.72
C SER A 169 2.95 -5.05 -19.91
N LEU A 170 3.21 -5.12 -18.61
CA LEU A 170 2.96 -4.05 -17.65
C LEU A 170 1.48 -3.59 -17.59
N ASN A 171 0.54 -4.55 -17.59
CA ASN A 171 -0.86 -4.28 -17.26
C ASN A 171 -1.12 -4.45 -15.77
N PHE A 172 -1.97 -3.58 -15.21
CA PHE A 172 -2.40 -3.59 -13.80
C PHE A 172 -1.26 -3.33 -12.82
N VAL A 173 -0.46 -2.31 -13.10
CA VAL A 173 0.48 -1.75 -12.12
C VAL A 173 -0.34 -1.05 -11.05
N ASP A 174 -0.11 -1.36 -9.78
CA ASP A 174 -0.73 -0.65 -8.66
C ASP A 174 -0.02 0.70 -8.46
N VAL A 175 -0.79 1.77 -8.36
CA VAL A 175 -0.28 3.14 -8.30
C VAL A 175 -0.65 3.76 -6.96
N HIS A 176 0.32 3.80 -6.06
CA HIS A 176 0.20 4.42 -4.75
C HIS A 176 0.43 5.92 -4.84
N VAL A 177 -0.61 6.72 -4.59
CA VAL A 177 -0.45 8.18 -4.58
C VAL A 177 0.19 8.62 -3.27
N ILE A 178 1.24 9.44 -3.39
CA ILE A 178 1.92 10.06 -2.25
C ILE A 178 1.05 11.21 -1.77
N GLU A 179 0.47 11.03 -0.58
CA GLU A 179 -0.33 12.04 0.09
C GLU A 179 0.55 12.98 0.91
N ARG A 180 0.18 14.27 0.91
CA ARG A 180 0.88 15.33 1.64
C ARG A 180 -0.10 16.16 2.47
N ASN A 181 0.34 16.61 3.64
CA ASN A 181 -0.42 17.55 4.47
C ASN A 181 -0.41 18.98 3.90
N ALA A 182 -1.06 19.92 4.59
CA ALA A 182 -1.16 21.32 4.15
C ALA A 182 0.20 22.02 4.06
N GLU A 183 1.19 21.58 4.84
CA GLU A 183 2.57 22.04 4.84
C GLU A 183 3.42 21.39 3.74
N GLY A 184 2.84 20.46 2.96
CA GLY A 184 3.50 19.74 1.89
C GLY A 184 4.36 18.56 2.37
N LYS A 185 4.21 18.09 3.61
CA LYS A 185 4.94 16.93 4.15
C LYS A 185 4.22 15.63 3.84
N PRO A 186 4.94 14.56 3.47
CA PRO A 186 4.30 13.28 3.21
C PRO A 186 3.69 12.72 4.49
N ILE A 187 2.54 12.08 4.37
CA ILE A 187 1.82 11.50 5.50
C ILE A 187 1.61 10.01 5.30
N GLY A 188 1.63 9.27 6.41
CA GLY A 188 1.33 7.84 6.44
C GLY A 188 -0.16 7.55 6.61
N SER A 189 -0.48 6.27 6.77
CA SER A 189 -1.86 5.75 6.81
C SER A 189 -2.73 6.32 7.94
N THR A 190 -2.11 6.95 8.94
CA THR A 190 -2.79 7.55 10.10
C THR A 190 -2.75 9.08 10.10
N GLY A 191 -2.22 9.69 9.04
CA GLY A 191 -1.98 11.13 8.95
C GLY A 191 -0.74 11.63 9.71
N VAL A 192 0.07 10.72 10.27
CA VAL A 192 1.37 11.07 10.86
C VAL A 192 2.36 11.44 9.75
N GLU A 193 3.13 12.50 9.96
CA GLU A 193 4.17 12.94 9.04
C GLU A 193 5.26 11.86 8.92
N LEU A 194 5.69 11.61 7.69
CA LEU A 194 6.79 10.71 7.37
C LEU A 194 8.02 11.50 6.90
N PRO A 195 9.23 10.92 6.97
CA PRO A 195 10.44 11.56 6.47
C PRO A 195 10.36 11.85 4.96
N GLU A 196 10.81 13.02 4.54
CA GLU A 196 10.69 13.48 3.14
C GLU A 196 11.55 12.62 2.20
N GLU A 197 12.74 12.27 2.66
CA GLU A 197 13.71 11.42 1.97
C GLU A 197 13.16 10.03 1.60
N TRP A 198 12.13 9.55 2.30
CA TRP A 198 11.52 8.26 2.01
C TRP A 198 10.71 8.28 0.71
N PHE A 199 10.31 9.47 0.27
CA PHE A 199 9.44 9.70 -0.87
C PHE A 199 10.19 10.26 -2.07
N VAL A 200 11.53 10.30 -2.05
CA VAL A 200 12.33 10.69 -3.21
C VAL A 200 12.83 9.44 -3.93
N GLY A 201 12.47 9.28 -5.20
CA GLY A 201 12.90 8.14 -6.01
C GLY A 201 14.43 8.05 -6.14
N GLN A 202 14.99 6.88 -5.85
CA GLN A 202 16.41 6.59 -5.96
C GLN A 202 16.72 5.93 -7.32
N GLU A 203 17.53 6.59 -8.13
CA GLU A 203 17.94 6.08 -9.44
C GLU A 203 18.78 4.80 -9.32
N ARG A 204 18.47 3.82 -10.17
CA ARG A 204 19.18 2.54 -10.30
C ARG A 204 19.25 2.13 -11.76
N ASP A 205 20.39 1.57 -12.15
CA ASP A 205 20.50 0.82 -13.41
C ASP A 205 19.90 -0.58 -13.20
N PHE A 206 18.91 -0.93 -14.00
CA PHE A 206 18.37 -2.26 -14.10
C PHE A 206 18.51 -2.75 -15.54
N LYS A 207 19.53 -3.59 -15.76
CA LYS A 207 19.82 -4.20 -17.08
C LYS A 207 19.97 -3.15 -18.20
N GLY A 208 20.61 -2.01 -17.90
CA GLY A 208 20.81 -0.93 -18.85
C GLY A 208 19.63 0.04 -18.99
N GLN A 209 18.55 -0.15 -18.22
CA GLN A 209 17.44 0.79 -18.10
C GLN A 209 17.53 1.51 -16.76
N GLU A 210 17.45 2.84 -16.77
CA GLU A 210 17.31 3.62 -15.55
C GLU A 210 15.88 3.47 -15.01
N ILE A 211 15.78 3.12 -13.74
CA ILE A 211 14.55 3.04 -12.97
C ILE A 211 14.72 3.77 -11.64
N LYS A 212 13.61 4.19 -11.02
CA LYS A 212 13.60 4.76 -9.68
C LYS A 212 13.00 3.77 -8.69
N ILE A 213 13.60 3.62 -7.52
CA ILE A 213 13.08 2.78 -6.43
C ILE A 213 12.83 3.61 -5.17
N SER A 214 11.84 3.21 -4.39
CA SER A 214 11.53 3.80 -3.07
C SER A 214 12.68 3.60 -2.09
N HIS A 215 12.76 4.48 -1.08
CA HIS A 215 13.64 4.29 0.06
C HIS A 215 13.31 2.97 0.80
N PRO A 216 14.31 2.17 1.22
CA PRO A 216 14.09 0.92 1.97
C PRO A 216 13.19 1.07 3.20
N ALA A 217 13.32 2.19 3.92
CA ALA A 217 12.51 2.49 5.09
C ALA A 217 11.01 2.65 4.77
N LYS A 218 10.66 3.25 3.62
CA LYS A 218 9.28 3.35 3.13
C LYS A 218 8.67 1.97 2.93
N VAL A 219 9.41 1.09 2.23
CA VAL A 219 9.00 -0.29 1.97
C VAL A 219 8.77 -1.04 3.29
N ALA A 220 9.69 -0.91 4.24
CA ALA A 220 9.58 -1.55 5.55
C ALA A 220 8.39 -1.03 6.36
N TYR A 221 8.17 0.28 6.40
CA TYR A 221 7.04 0.93 7.07
C TYR A 221 5.70 0.38 6.57
N TYR A 222 5.47 0.36 5.24
CA TYR A 222 4.20 -0.13 4.69
C TYR A 222 4.01 -1.64 4.89
N LYS A 223 5.08 -2.44 4.84
CA LYS A 223 5.00 -3.88 5.14
C LYS A 223 4.62 -4.18 6.60
N LEU A 224 5.08 -3.36 7.53
CA LEU A 224 4.68 -3.47 8.94
C LEU A 224 3.19 -3.15 9.16
N HIS A 225 2.57 -2.39 8.24
CA HIS A 225 1.14 -2.07 8.27
C HIS A 225 0.23 -3.11 7.60
N SER A 226 0.70 -3.83 6.58
CA SER A 226 -0.18 -4.69 5.77
C SER A 226 -0.56 -6.02 6.40
N GLU A 227 0.16 -6.48 7.43
CA GLU A 227 -0.13 -7.70 8.22
C GLU A 227 -0.30 -8.98 7.38
N ARG A 228 0.23 -9.04 6.15
CA ARG A 228 0.16 -10.23 5.30
C ARG A 228 1.15 -11.27 5.82
N SER A 229 0.81 -12.55 5.68
CA SER A 229 1.62 -13.64 6.24
C SER A 229 3.07 -13.64 5.76
N TYR A 230 3.32 -13.23 4.52
CA TYR A 230 4.63 -13.18 3.86
C TYR A 230 5.35 -11.83 4.00
N ASP A 231 4.75 -10.81 4.63
CA ASP A 231 5.45 -9.53 4.80
C ASP A 231 6.64 -9.66 5.75
N LYS A 232 6.59 -10.61 6.70
CA LYS A 232 7.72 -10.92 7.57
C LYS A 232 8.92 -11.46 6.80
N THR A 233 8.72 -12.40 5.88
CA THR A 233 9.80 -12.99 5.07
C THR A 233 10.35 -11.96 4.07
N ASP A 234 9.50 -11.09 3.52
CA ASP A 234 9.93 -9.95 2.71
C ASP A 234 10.79 -8.96 3.52
N LEU A 235 10.40 -8.62 4.75
CA LEU A 235 11.17 -7.76 5.66
C LEU A 235 12.53 -8.37 6.03
N GLU A 236 12.58 -9.69 6.23
CA GLU A 236 13.83 -10.42 6.43
C GLU A 236 14.75 -10.33 5.20
N ALA A 237 14.19 -10.42 3.99
CA ALA A 237 14.94 -10.25 2.75
C ALA A 237 15.46 -8.81 2.61
N LEU A 238 14.64 -7.81 2.95
CA LEU A 238 15.03 -6.41 2.94
C LEU A 238 16.16 -6.11 3.95
N ALA A 239 16.09 -6.64 5.17
CA ALA A 239 17.16 -6.46 6.15
C ALA A 239 18.52 -7.03 5.66
N LYS A 240 18.48 -8.09 4.83
CA LYS A 240 19.67 -8.74 4.27
C LYS A 240 20.28 -8.00 3.07
N THR A 241 19.61 -7.00 2.49
CA THR A 241 20.19 -6.20 1.38
C THR A 241 21.31 -5.29 1.86
N GLY A 242 21.35 -4.99 3.17
CA GLY A 242 22.28 -4.02 3.75
C GLY A 242 21.92 -2.56 3.45
N THR A 243 20.76 -2.31 2.82
CA THR A 243 20.33 -0.94 2.45
C THR A 243 19.36 -0.31 3.44
N LEU A 244 18.72 -1.11 4.30
CA LEU A 244 17.91 -0.63 5.42
C LEU A 244 18.83 -0.42 6.64
N SER A 245 18.96 0.82 7.10
CA SER A 245 19.85 1.19 8.20
C SER A 245 19.20 1.02 9.58
N ILE A 246 19.99 1.17 10.65
CA ILE A 246 19.44 1.17 12.02
C ILE A 246 18.68 2.46 12.27
N GLU A 247 19.21 3.58 11.77
CA GLU A 247 18.59 4.89 11.84
C GLU A 247 17.18 4.85 11.21
N ASP A 248 17.03 4.23 10.04
CA ASP A 248 15.73 4.02 9.40
C ASP A 248 14.74 3.27 10.31
N VAL A 249 15.21 2.21 10.98
CA VAL A 249 14.34 1.41 11.86
C VAL A 249 14.00 2.17 13.14
N GLU A 250 14.89 3.01 13.66
CA GLU A 250 14.56 3.90 14.78
C GLU A 250 13.53 4.96 14.39
N GLU A 251 13.61 5.52 13.18
CA GLU A 251 12.60 6.45 12.66
C GLU A 251 11.25 5.76 12.51
N ILE A 252 11.20 4.56 11.92
CA ILE A 252 10.00 3.73 11.85
C ILE A 252 9.42 3.51 13.26
N ALA A 253 10.26 3.13 14.23
CA ALA A 253 9.82 2.93 15.62
C ALA A 253 9.17 4.19 16.21
N GLN A 254 9.79 5.35 16.03
CA GLN A 254 9.26 6.63 16.52
C GLN A 254 7.93 6.99 15.87
N ILE A 255 7.80 6.78 14.55
CA ILE A 255 6.56 7.01 13.81
C ILE A 255 5.45 6.12 14.37
N PHE A 256 5.71 4.81 14.54
CA PHE A 256 4.73 3.89 15.10
C PHE A 256 4.29 4.29 16.53
N GLU A 257 5.21 4.74 17.38
CA GLU A 257 4.83 5.27 18.71
C GLU A 257 3.94 6.53 18.61
N GLN A 258 4.23 7.41 17.66
CA GLN A 258 3.40 8.58 17.41
C GLN A 258 2.02 8.20 16.88
N GLU A 259 1.93 7.23 15.96
CA GLU A 259 0.65 6.68 15.50
C GLU A 259 -0.14 6.08 16.66
N PHE A 260 0.52 5.32 17.54
CA PHE A 260 -0.11 4.71 18.72
C PHE A 260 -0.67 5.77 19.66
N SER A 261 0.09 6.81 19.95
CA SER A 261 -0.38 7.94 20.76
C SER A 261 -1.57 8.66 20.10
N ASN A 262 -1.51 8.90 18.79
CA ASN A 262 -2.60 9.53 18.05
C ASN A 262 -3.88 8.68 18.08
N ARG A 263 -3.77 7.36 17.88
CA ARG A 263 -4.90 6.44 17.96
C ARG A 263 -5.49 6.41 19.37
N GLN A 264 -4.66 6.40 20.43
CA GLN A 264 -5.13 6.48 21.81
C GLN A 264 -5.89 7.78 22.09
N ASN A 265 -5.38 8.92 21.62
CA ASN A 265 -6.02 10.23 21.80
C ASN A 265 -7.37 10.29 21.05
N GLN A 266 -7.42 9.78 19.81
CA GLN A 266 -8.66 9.68 19.04
C GLN A 266 -9.68 8.78 19.75
N PHE A 267 -9.23 7.63 20.27
CA PHE A 267 -10.08 6.71 20.99
C PHE A 267 -10.61 7.32 22.30
N GLU A 268 -9.77 8.03 23.06
CA GLU A 268 -10.19 8.75 24.27
C GLU A 268 -11.27 9.81 23.94
N ALA A 269 -11.13 10.53 22.82
CA ALA A 269 -12.13 11.50 22.37
C ALA A 269 -13.48 10.82 22.07
N VAL A 270 -13.47 9.66 21.39
CA VAL A 270 -14.66 8.85 21.13
C VAL A 270 -15.31 8.39 22.44
N ILE A 271 -14.53 7.86 23.39
CA ILE A 271 -15.05 7.45 24.70
C ILE A 271 -15.69 8.63 25.45
N LYS A 272 -15.05 9.80 25.47
CA LYS A 272 -15.61 11.00 26.11
C LYS A 272 -16.95 11.42 25.52
N ASP A 273 -17.12 11.35 24.20
CA ASP A 273 -18.40 11.64 23.55
C ASP A 273 -19.47 10.59 23.90
N LEU A 274 -19.10 9.31 23.85
CA LEU A 274 -20.00 8.20 24.20
C LEU A 274 -20.50 8.30 25.64
N LEU A 275 -19.63 8.65 26.59
CA LEU A 275 -19.99 8.80 28.00
C LEU A 275 -20.95 9.94 28.30
N GLN A 276 -21.08 10.93 27.40
CA GLN A 276 -22.13 11.96 27.52
C GLN A 276 -23.52 11.40 27.18
N LYS A 277 -23.56 10.29 26.44
CA LYS A 277 -24.78 9.65 25.92
C LYS A 277 -25.16 8.41 26.73
N THR A 278 -24.23 7.80 27.46
CA THR A 278 -24.50 6.70 28.39
C THR A 278 -24.84 7.22 29.79
N LYS A 279 -25.63 6.46 30.55
CA LYS A 279 -26.01 6.79 31.94
C LYS A 279 -25.88 5.55 32.83
N PRO A 280 -25.54 5.72 34.12
CA PRO A 280 -25.59 4.62 35.08
C PRO A 280 -26.96 3.93 35.06
N GLY A 281 -26.95 2.60 35.05
CA GLY A 281 -28.17 1.77 35.04
C GLY A 281 -28.80 1.52 33.67
N MET A 282 -28.19 2.01 32.58
CA MET A 282 -28.55 1.55 31.23
C MET A 282 -28.28 0.05 31.09
N SER A 283 -29.20 -0.65 30.43
CA SER A 283 -28.99 -2.03 30.03
C SER A 283 -27.90 -2.16 28.97
N VAL A 284 -27.33 -3.35 28.85
CA VAL A 284 -26.33 -3.70 27.83
C VAL A 284 -26.80 -3.34 26.42
N GLU A 285 -28.08 -3.57 26.12
CA GLU A 285 -28.66 -3.28 24.80
C GLU A 285 -28.82 -1.77 24.56
N GLU A 286 -29.16 -1.00 25.59
CA GLU A 286 -29.21 0.47 25.50
C GLU A 286 -27.81 1.05 25.26
N VAL A 287 -26.80 0.57 26.00
CA VAL A 287 -25.41 0.98 25.79
C VAL A 287 -24.93 0.58 24.39
N PHE A 288 -25.18 -0.65 23.97
CA PHE A 288 -24.83 -1.12 22.63
C PHE A 288 -25.41 -0.19 21.56
N ASN A 289 -26.69 0.14 21.63
CA ASN A 289 -27.32 1.07 20.70
C ASN A 289 -26.69 2.48 20.70
N VAL A 290 -26.22 2.97 21.84
CA VAL A 290 -25.46 4.24 21.90
C VAL A 290 -24.11 4.10 21.18
N LEU A 291 -23.38 3.01 21.41
CA LEU A 291 -22.10 2.75 20.74
C LEU A 291 -22.28 2.66 19.22
N THR A 292 -23.26 1.90 18.74
CA THR A 292 -23.47 1.64 17.31
C THR A 292 -23.97 2.86 16.53
N GLN A 293 -24.52 3.86 17.22
CA GLN A 293 -24.92 5.14 16.61
C GLN A 293 -23.78 6.14 16.47
N HIS A 294 -22.61 5.89 17.09
CA HIS A 294 -21.46 6.76 16.93
C HIS A 294 -20.82 6.55 15.54
N PRO A 295 -20.58 7.61 14.73
CA PRO A 295 -20.11 7.47 13.34
C PRO A 295 -18.88 6.55 13.18
N VAL A 296 -17.85 6.80 14.00
CA VAL A 296 -16.60 6.00 14.00
C VAL A 296 -16.83 4.50 14.26
N ILE A 297 -17.83 4.15 15.07
CA ILE A 297 -18.14 2.76 15.40
C ILE A 297 -19.05 2.14 14.33
N ALA A 298 -20.06 2.90 13.86
CA ALA A 298 -21.03 2.45 12.88
C ALA A 298 -20.36 1.93 11.60
N GLU A 299 -19.30 2.58 11.15
CA GLU A 299 -18.53 2.18 9.96
C GLU A 299 -17.80 0.84 10.14
N LYS A 300 -17.40 0.51 11.37
CA LYS A 300 -16.54 -0.65 11.68
C LYS A 300 -17.31 -1.83 12.26
N ILE A 301 -18.58 -1.64 12.63
CA ILE A 301 -19.33 -2.61 13.45
C ILE A 301 -19.37 -4.02 12.87
N LYS A 302 -19.48 -4.17 11.54
CA LYS A 302 -19.49 -5.47 10.86
C LYS A 302 -18.26 -6.33 11.16
N TYR A 303 -17.14 -5.71 11.55
CA TYR A 303 -15.87 -6.39 11.82
C TYR A 303 -15.62 -6.63 13.32
N ILE A 304 -16.24 -5.83 14.19
CA ILE A 304 -15.91 -5.79 15.62
C ILE A 304 -17.13 -5.94 16.54
N GLU A 305 -18.28 -6.38 16.01
CA GLU A 305 -19.55 -6.44 16.76
C GLU A 305 -19.41 -7.17 18.10
N SER A 306 -18.72 -8.31 18.13
CA SER A 306 -18.50 -9.08 19.37
C SER A 306 -17.75 -8.26 20.43
N SER A 307 -16.72 -7.51 20.01
CA SER A 307 -15.94 -6.66 20.89
C SER A 307 -16.75 -5.44 21.35
N ILE A 308 -17.59 -4.88 20.48
CA ILE A 308 -18.52 -3.79 20.83
C ILE A 308 -19.58 -4.26 21.83
N ARG A 309 -20.10 -5.49 21.70
CA ARG A 309 -21.01 -6.08 22.69
C ARG A 309 -20.33 -6.32 24.02
N ALA A 310 -19.10 -6.85 24.01
CA ALA A 310 -18.31 -7.01 25.23
C ALA A 310 -18.05 -5.67 25.91
N PHE A 311 -17.77 -4.63 25.12
CA PHE A 311 -17.58 -3.28 25.65
C PHE A 311 -18.86 -2.67 26.21
N ALA A 312 -20.01 -2.86 25.54
CA ALA A 312 -21.30 -2.44 26.06
C ALA A 312 -21.63 -3.11 27.40
N GLN A 313 -21.33 -4.40 27.53
CA GLN A 313 -21.49 -5.14 28.79
C GLN A 313 -20.61 -4.54 29.89
N ALA A 314 -19.33 -4.29 29.59
CA ALA A 314 -18.38 -3.72 30.55
C ALA A 314 -18.83 -2.34 31.07
N ILE A 315 -19.32 -1.48 30.18
CA ILE A 315 -19.92 -0.18 30.55
C ILE A 315 -21.16 -0.36 31.43
N ALA A 316 -22.09 -1.24 31.04
CA ALA A 316 -23.35 -1.45 31.77
C ALA A 316 -23.13 -2.00 33.19
N ASP A 317 -22.11 -2.85 33.37
CA ASP A 317 -21.73 -3.42 34.66
C ASP A 317 -20.83 -2.50 35.49
N SER A 318 -20.37 -1.38 34.92
CA SER A 318 -19.40 -0.51 35.59
C SER A 318 -20.05 0.37 36.66
N GLU A 319 -19.57 0.25 37.90
CA GLU A 319 -19.95 1.15 38.99
C GLU A 319 -19.29 2.53 38.87
N GLU A 320 -18.15 2.62 38.15
CA GLU A 320 -17.38 3.85 37.95
C GLU A 320 -17.35 4.28 36.47
N MET A 321 -18.23 5.21 36.09
CA MET A 321 -18.35 5.70 34.71
C MET A 321 -17.36 6.85 34.38
N SER A 322 -16.14 6.81 34.92
CA SER A 322 -15.11 7.82 34.61
C SER A 322 -14.47 7.54 33.23
N PRO A 323 -14.07 8.58 32.46
CA PRO A 323 -13.40 8.36 31.18
C PRO A 323 -12.16 7.47 31.27
N ALA A 324 -11.37 7.60 32.35
CA ALA A 324 -10.17 6.80 32.56
C ALA A 324 -10.49 5.31 32.76
N ASN A 325 -11.46 4.97 33.62
CA ASN A 325 -11.84 3.58 33.89
C ASN A 325 -12.43 2.90 32.64
N ILE A 326 -13.31 3.61 31.92
CA ILE A 326 -13.93 3.07 30.71
C ILE A 326 -12.91 2.94 29.58
N MET A 327 -11.95 3.86 29.48
CA MET A 327 -10.83 3.74 28.55
C MET A 327 -9.97 2.51 28.85
N GLU A 328 -9.65 2.23 30.12
CA GLU A 328 -8.88 1.05 30.52
C GLU A 328 -9.60 -0.25 30.10
N GLN A 329 -10.90 -0.35 30.38
CA GLN A 329 -11.72 -1.49 29.95
C GLN A 329 -11.74 -1.64 28.43
N ALA A 330 -11.90 -0.53 27.72
CA ALA A 330 -11.92 -0.52 26.27
C ALA A 330 -10.58 -1.02 25.70
N LEU A 331 -9.44 -0.48 26.15
CA LEU A 331 -8.12 -0.89 25.72
C LEU A 331 -7.88 -2.39 25.95
N ALA A 332 -8.37 -2.93 27.07
CA ALA A 332 -8.29 -4.36 27.37
C ALA A 332 -9.15 -5.21 26.43
N ILE A 333 -10.41 -4.81 26.19
CA ILE A 333 -11.36 -5.55 25.32
C ILE A 333 -10.91 -5.56 23.86
N PHE A 334 -10.43 -4.42 23.37
CA PHE A 334 -9.91 -4.29 22.01
C PHE A 334 -8.45 -4.72 21.89
N LYS A 335 -7.82 -5.17 22.99
CA LYS A 335 -6.43 -5.67 23.01
C LYS A 335 -5.42 -4.71 22.38
N VAL A 336 -5.65 -3.41 22.56
CA VAL A 336 -4.87 -2.36 21.90
C VAL A 336 -3.40 -2.45 22.29
N GLN A 337 -3.12 -2.66 23.58
CA GLN A 337 -1.75 -2.80 24.07
C GLN A 337 -1.06 -4.07 23.52
N GLU A 338 -1.76 -5.21 23.47
CA GLU A 338 -1.21 -6.45 22.91
C GLU A 338 -0.82 -6.26 21.43
N SER A 339 -1.67 -5.57 20.65
CA SER A 339 -1.39 -5.25 19.24
C SER A 339 -0.16 -4.36 19.10
N PHE A 340 -0.03 -3.31 19.93
CA PHE A 340 1.15 -2.43 19.90
C PHE A 340 2.42 -3.12 20.35
N ASP A 341 2.37 -3.97 21.39
CA ASP A 341 3.52 -4.74 21.84
C ASP A 341 3.98 -5.75 20.79
N SER A 342 3.04 -6.37 20.06
CA SER A 342 3.35 -7.22 18.91
C SER A 342 4.11 -6.44 17.83
N LYS A 343 3.67 -5.21 17.51
CA LYS A 343 4.33 -4.37 16.51
C LYS A 343 5.72 -3.90 16.96
N ARG A 344 5.89 -3.53 18.24
CA ARG A 344 7.22 -3.25 18.81
C ARG A 344 8.15 -4.45 18.68
N ALA A 345 7.66 -5.66 18.97
CA ALA A 345 8.44 -6.88 18.83
C ALA A 345 8.84 -7.18 17.38
N GLU A 346 7.96 -6.90 16.40
CA GLU A 346 8.28 -7.00 14.97
C GLU A 346 9.41 -6.03 14.57
N ILE A 347 9.31 -4.77 14.99
CA ILE A 347 10.33 -3.74 14.73
C ILE A 347 11.66 -4.11 15.40
N ASP A 348 11.64 -4.58 16.65
CA ASP A 348 12.82 -5.05 17.37
C ASP A 348 13.49 -6.25 16.68
N ALA A 349 12.70 -7.14 16.08
CA ALA A 349 13.22 -8.28 15.33
C ALA A 349 13.97 -7.80 14.07
N ILE A 350 13.41 -6.85 13.32
CA ILE A 350 14.08 -6.25 12.14
C ILE A 350 15.37 -5.56 12.57
N ARG A 351 15.32 -4.73 13.63
CA ARG A 351 16.50 -4.05 14.19
C ARG A 351 17.61 -5.06 14.48
N LYS A 352 17.27 -6.17 15.13
CA LYS A 352 18.24 -7.24 15.45
C LYS A 352 18.84 -7.86 14.20
N MET A 353 18.03 -8.13 13.16
CA MET A 353 18.50 -8.69 11.89
C MET A 353 19.53 -7.77 11.21
N ILE A 354 19.26 -6.46 11.15
CA ILE A 354 20.20 -5.48 10.57
C ILE A 354 21.50 -5.44 11.37
N ILE A 355 21.42 -5.39 12.71
CA ILE A 355 22.60 -5.43 13.59
C ILE A 355 23.44 -6.68 13.32
N ASP A 356 22.81 -7.84 13.22
CA ASP A 356 23.51 -9.10 13.00
C ASP A 356 24.11 -9.20 11.59
N GLN A 357 23.44 -8.65 10.57
CA GLN A 357 23.97 -8.54 9.22
C GLN A 357 25.24 -7.65 9.16
N VAL A 358 25.21 -6.48 9.80
CA VAL A 358 26.38 -5.58 9.89
C VAL A 358 27.56 -6.27 10.59
N LYS A 359 27.30 -7.08 11.63
CA LYS A 359 28.36 -7.87 12.28
C LYS A 359 28.94 -8.93 11.34
N LEU A 360 28.09 -9.64 10.60
CA LEU A 360 28.51 -10.68 9.65
C LEU A 360 29.38 -10.11 8.54
N GLU A 361 29.03 -8.96 7.99
CA GLU A 361 29.83 -8.27 6.96
C GLU A 361 31.20 -7.85 7.48
N LYS A 362 31.26 -7.29 8.70
CA LYS A 362 32.54 -6.97 9.36
C LYS A 362 33.42 -8.21 9.54
N LEU A 363 32.82 -9.35 9.90
CA LEU A 363 33.56 -10.60 10.04
C LEU A 363 34.08 -11.10 8.70
N ARG A 364 33.30 -11.00 7.62
CA ARG A 364 33.72 -11.39 6.26
C ARG A 364 34.85 -10.50 5.75
N GLY A 365 34.74 -9.18 5.90
CA GLY A 365 35.78 -8.23 5.48
C GLY A 365 37.11 -8.40 6.23
N ASN A 366 37.09 -8.94 7.45
CA ASN A 366 38.30 -9.25 8.22
C ASN A 366 38.95 -10.60 7.85
N ILE A 367 38.26 -11.48 7.12
CA ILE A 367 38.81 -12.77 6.64
C ILE A 367 39.51 -12.59 5.27
N GLU A 368 39.14 -11.55 4.52
CA GLU A 368 39.70 -11.24 3.19
C GLU A 368 40.93 -10.30 3.24
N GLN A 369 41.35 -9.86 4.43
CA GLN A 369 42.60 -9.13 4.71
C GLN A 369 43.65 -10.06 5.30
#